data_AF-A0A2D3WF29-F1
#
_entry.id   AF-A0A2D3WF29-F1
#
_cell.length_a   1.000
_cell.length_b   1.000
_cell.length_c   1.000
_cell.angle_alpha   90.00
_cell.angle_beta   90.00
_cell.angle_gamma   90.00
#
_symmetry.space_group_name_H-M   'P 1'
#
loop_
_entity.id
_entity.type
_entity.pdbx_description
1 polymer ?
#
loop_
_entity_poly.entity_id
_entity_poly.type
_entity_poly.pdbx_seq_one_letter_code
_entity_poly.pdbx_strand_id
1 'polypeptide(L)'
;MIVIASTHEKEEALILEHIAIKENDTIVVVPRHPERFEKIRRWLASYATEHRRSFDSLSHSERLDSDFILCDQMGRLIDLYAVADVVILGGSFVEGVGGHNPLEPAFFGVKLISGASIFNQKVLFEAVENAKIVAIDALYDVFEHIDEVRPSFITPKDAIEPLLEKIRGTDHDR
;
A
#
# COMPACT_ATOMS: atom_id res chain seq x y z
N MET A 1 -2.46 -7.41 -8.65
CA MET A 1 -1.32 -6.99 -7.81
C MET A 1 -1.81 -6.24 -6.57
N ILE A 2 -1.27 -6.61 -5.42
CA ILE A 2 -1.54 -5.99 -4.12
C ILE A 2 -0.27 -5.25 -3.68
N VAL A 3 -0.40 -3.97 -3.34
CA VAL A 3 0.73 -3.15 -2.87
C VAL A 3 0.54 -2.82 -1.40
N ILE A 4 1.47 -3.26 -0.57
CA ILE A 4 1.54 -2.91 0.86
C ILE A 4 2.49 -1.72 0.97
N ALA A 5 1.92 -0.53 1.01
CA ALA A 5 2.60 0.72 0.75
C ALA A 5 3.00 1.47 2.03
N SER A 6 4.21 2.05 2.01
CA SER A 6 4.73 2.94 3.06
C SER A 6 4.71 2.32 4.47
N THR A 7 5.11 1.06 4.59
CA THR A 7 5.05 0.32 5.86
C THR A 7 6.09 0.78 6.87
N HIS A 8 5.73 0.69 8.14
CA HIS A 8 6.58 0.91 9.31
C HIS A 8 6.92 -0.39 10.02
N GLU A 9 7.79 -0.30 11.04
CA GLU A 9 8.22 -1.48 11.77
C GLU A 9 7.03 -2.24 12.36
N LYS A 10 7.03 -3.57 12.15
CA LYS A 10 5.99 -4.54 12.52
C LYS A 10 4.80 -4.61 11.58
N GLU A 11 4.54 -3.60 10.75
CA GLU A 11 3.38 -3.61 9.87
C GLU A 11 3.48 -4.66 8.75
N GLU A 12 4.68 -4.94 8.23
CA GLU A 12 4.81 -5.90 7.13
C GLU A 12 4.33 -7.30 7.54
N ALA A 13 4.82 -7.79 8.69
CA ALA A 13 4.42 -9.09 9.21
C ALA A 13 2.93 -9.09 9.61
N LEU A 14 2.52 -8.04 10.33
CA LEU A 14 1.15 -7.92 10.82
C LEU A 14 0.12 -7.94 9.68
N ILE A 15 0.39 -7.20 8.59
CA ILE A 15 -0.49 -7.15 7.42
C ILE A 15 -0.49 -8.51 6.70
N LEU A 16 0.68 -9.10 6.43
CA LEU A 16 0.77 -10.39 5.73
C LEU A 16 0.06 -11.53 6.48
N GLU A 17 0.03 -11.48 7.81
CA GLU A 17 -0.73 -12.43 8.65
C GLU A 17 -2.25 -12.26 8.55
N HIS A 18 -2.74 -11.10 8.11
CA HIS A 18 -4.16 -10.74 8.11
C HIS A 18 -4.71 -10.47 6.70
N ILE A 19 -4.02 -10.90 5.65
CA ILE A 19 -4.55 -10.88 4.28
C ILE A 19 -4.63 -12.30 3.72
N ALA A 20 -5.68 -12.57 2.95
CA ALA A 20 -5.82 -13.83 2.26
C ALA A 20 -5.09 -13.79 0.92
N ILE A 21 -3.90 -14.40 0.87
CA ILE A 21 -3.05 -14.45 -0.32
C ILE A 21 -3.45 -15.65 -1.18
N LYS A 22 -3.88 -15.38 -2.42
CA LYS A 22 -4.29 -16.40 -3.41
C LYS A 22 -3.08 -16.85 -4.24
N GLU A 23 -3.24 -17.94 -4.99
CA GLU A 23 -2.14 -18.57 -5.73
C GLU A 23 -1.50 -17.69 -6.81
N ASN A 24 -2.27 -16.77 -7.41
CA ASN A 24 -1.80 -15.91 -8.49
C ASN A 24 -1.62 -14.44 -8.03
N ASP A 25 -1.59 -14.20 -6.72
CA ASP A 25 -1.40 -12.86 -6.19
C ASP A 25 0.08 -12.46 -6.22
N THR A 26 0.36 -11.31 -6.84
CA THR A 26 1.63 -10.60 -6.69
C THR A 26 1.51 -9.60 -5.56
N ILE A 27 2.33 -9.76 -4.52
CA ILE A 27 2.40 -8.89 -3.34
C ILE A 27 3.68 -8.04 -3.41
N VAL A 28 3.52 -6.72 -3.51
CA VAL A 28 4.63 -5.78 -3.47
C VAL A 28 4.67 -5.08 -2.13
N VAL A 29 5.79 -5.21 -1.40
CA VAL A 29 6.02 -4.55 -0.11
C VAL A 29 6.89 -3.33 -0.33
N VAL A 30 6.44 -2.16 0.13
CA VAL A 30 7.13 -0.88 -0.01
C VAL A 30 7.39 -0.27 1.38
N PRO A 31 8.57 -0.52 1.99
CA PRO A 31 8.92 0.09 3.27
C PRO A 31 9.04 1.61 3.17
N ARG A 32 8.57 2.33 4.19
CA ARG A 32 8.66 3.81 4.22
C ARG A 32 10.09 4.32 4.29
N HIS A 33 10.99 3.54 4.90
CA HIS A 33 12.30 3.96 5.36
C HIS A 33 13.40 3.12 4.71
N PRO A 34 14.27 3.71 3.85
CA PRO A 34 15.31 2.98 3.12
C PRO A 34 16.27 2.17 4.00
N GLU A 35 16.56 2.67 5.19
CA GLU A 35 17.42 2.00 6.18
C GLU A 35 16.87 0.62 6.61
N ARG A 36 15.58 0.35 6.36
CA ARG A 36 14.93 -0.94 6.66
C ARG A 36 15.00 -1.93 5.50
N PHE A 37 15.41 -1.52 4.30
CA PHE A 37 15.34 -2.37 3.10
C PHE A 37 16.05 -3.71 3.27
N GLU A 38 17.27 -3.72 3.79
CA GLU A 38 18.00 -4.98 3.97
C GLU A 38 17.42 -5.87 5.07
N LYS A 39 16.80 -5.27 6.10
CA LYS A 39 16.07 -6.02 7.13
C LYS A 39 14.83 -6.69 6.52
N ILE A 40 14.05 -5.95 5.73
CA ILE A 40 12.82 -6.46 5.10
C ILE A 40 13.15 -7.46 3.99
N ARG A 41 14.21 -7.25 3.20
CA ARG A 41 14.65 -8.20 2.17
C ARG A 41 14.84 -9.59 2.75
N ARG A 42 15.65 -9.70 3.81
CA ARG A 42 15.95 -10.98 4.45
C ARG A 42 14.71 -11.64 5.05
N TRP A 43 13.88 -10.83 5.72
CA TRP A 43 12.65 -11.34 6.32
C TRP A 43 11.64 -11.81 5.26
N LEU A 44 11.38 -11.00 4.23
CA LEU A 44 10.40 -11.31 3.19
C LEU A 44 10.83 -12.50 2.32
N ALA A 45 12.13 -12.65 2.06
CA ALA A 45 12.68 -13.83 1.39
C ALA A 45 12.46 -15.12 2.21
N SER A 46 12.66 -15.06 3.54
CA SER A 46 12.37 -16.19 4.44
C SER A 46 10.88 -16.50 4.45
N TYR A 47 10.04 -15.48 4.63
CA TYR A 47 8.59 -15.61 4.62
C TYR A 47 8.08 -16.25 3.33
N ALA A 48 8.54 -15.79 2.16
CA ALA A 48 8.18 -16.37 0.88
C ALA A 48 8.62 -17.85 0.79
N THR A 49 9.84 -18.17 1.21
CA THR A 49 10.36 -19.55 1.22
C THR A 49 9.52 -20.48 2.11
N GLU A 50 9.16 -20.04 3.31
CA GLU A 50 8.31 -20.77 4.25
C GLU A 50 6.92 -21.08 3.66
N HIS A 51 6.39 -20.17 2.85
CA HIS A 51 5.11 -20.31 2.17
C HIS A 51 5.20 -20.94 0.77
N ARG A 52 6.40 -21.41 0.37
CA ARG A 52 6.67 -22.00 -0.97
C ARG A 52 6.35 -21.03 -2.12
N ARG A 53 6.69 -19.77 -1.93
CA ARG A 53 6.49 -18.66 -2.87
C ARG A 53 7.83 -18.13 -3.36
N SER A 54 7.82 -17.60 -4.58
CA SER A 54 8.96 -16.90 -5.16
C SER A 54 9.12 -15.51 -4.56
N PHE A 55 10.35 -15.02 -4.53
CA PHE A 55 10.71 -13.72 -3.99
C PHE A 55 11.71 -13.02 -4.91
N ASP A 56 11.52 -11.72 -5.11
CA ASP A 56 12.49 -10.85 -5.76
C ASP A 56 12.48 -9.44 -5.16
N SER A 57 13.39 -8.57 -5.60
CA SER A 57 13.36 -7.13 -5.29
C SER A 57 13.58 -6.28 -6.54
N LEU A 58 13.04 -5.06 -6.52
CA LEU A 58 13.16 -4.13 -7.64
C LEU A 58 14.61 -3.72 -7.93
N SER A 59 15.48 -3.70 -6.91
CA SER A 59 16.93 -3.47 -7.11
C SER A 59 17.64 -4.63 -7.83
N HIS A 60 17.09 -5.84 -7.78
CA HIS A 60 17.65 -7.00 -8.46
C HIS A 60 17.07 -7.16 -9.88
N SER A 61 15.76 -6.98 -10.02
CA SER A 61 15.02 -7.10 -11.28
C SER A 61 13.84 -6.13 -11.27
N GLU A 62 13.65 -5.34 -12.31
CA GLU A 62 12.48 -4.44 -12.43
C GLU A 62 11.18 -5.18 -12.80
N ARG A 63 11.17 -6.51 -12.72
CA ARG A 63 10.03 -7.35 -13.10
C ARG A 63 9.07 -7.51 -11.93
N LEU A 64 7.78 -7.67 -12.27
CA LEU A 64 6.70 -7.88 -11.31
C LEU A 64 6.10 -9.30 -11.43
N ASP A 65 6.95 -10.31 -11.62
CA ASP A 65 6.54 -11.70 -11.92
C ASP A 65 6.84 -12.72 -10.81
N SER A 66 7.33 -12.26 -9.66
CA SER A 66 7.43 -13.08 -8.44
C SER A 66 6.19 -12.91 -7.56
N ASP A 67 5.91 -13.90 -6.71
CA ASP A 67 4.78 -13.86 -5.76
C ASP A 67 4.97 -12.73 -4.73
N PHE A 68 6.18 -12.60 -4.16
CA PHE A 68 6.55 -11.52 -3.25
C PHE A 68 7.66 -10.66 -3.84
N ILE A 69 7.48 -9.34 -3.77
CA ILE A 69 8.42 -8.37 -4.33
C ILE A 69 8.69 -7.28 -3.31
N LEU A 70 9.97 -7.05 -3.01
CA LEU A 70 10.38 -5.88 -2.25
C LEU A 70 10.65 -4.69 -3.18
N CYS A 71 9.94 -3.59 -2.97
CA CYS A 71 10.30 -2.29 -3.52
C CYS A 71 11.34 -1.61 -2.62
N ASP A 72 12.61 -1.86 -2.90
CA ASP A 72 13.79 -1.30 -2.24
C ASP A 72 14.42 -0.14 -3.03
N GLN A 73 13.58 0.61 -3.75
CA GLN A 73 13.96 1.79 -4.52
C GLN A 73 13.09 2.98 -4.16
N MET A 74 13.69 4.17 -4.10
CA MET A 74 12.97 5.42 -3.93
C MET A 74 12.28 5.84 -5.22
N GLY A 75 11.11 6.48 -5.10
CA GLY A 75 10.40 7.07 -6.24
C GLY A 75 9.56 6.11 -7.09
N ARG A 76 9.49 4.81 -6.74
CA ARG A 76 8.72 3.80 -7.51
C ARG A 76 7.25 3.67 -7.08
N LEU A 77 6.87 4.27 -5.95
CA LEU A 77 5.56 4.04 -5.35
C LEU A 77 4.39 4.50 -6.23
N ILE A 78 4.55 5.61 -6.96
CA ILE A 78 3.55 6.11 -7.91
C ILE A 78 3.34 5.11 -9.06
N ASP A 79 4.42 4.61 -9.64
CA ASP A 79 4.34 3.61 -10.72
C ASP A 79 3.64 2.34 -10.25
N LEU A 80 3.88 1.94 -8.99
CA LEU A 80 3.21 0.77 -8.39
C LEU A 80 1.72 1.00 -8.17
N TYR A 81 1.29 2.21 -7.77
CA TYR A 81 -0.13 2.52 -7.65
C TYR A 81 -0.85 2.45 -9.00
N ALA A 82 -0.21 2.88 -10.08
CA ALA A 82 -0.79 2.86 -11.42
C ALA A 82 -1.15 1.47 -11.94
N VAL A 83 -0.54 0.42 -11.40
CA VAL A 83 -0.77 -0.98 -11.79
C VAL A 83 -1.33 -1.85 -10.64
N ALA A 84 -1.67 -1.24 -9.51
CA ALA A 84 -2.22 -1.95 -8.35
C ALA A 84 -3.73 -2.17 -8.48
N ASP A 85 -4.20 -3.37 -8.13
CA ASP A 85 -5.64 -3.62 -7.93
C ASP A 85 -6.06 -3.19 -6.52
N VAL A 86 -5.18 -3.41 -5.55
CA VAL A 86 -5.40 -3.16 -4.12
C VAL A 86 -4.17 -2.47 -3.53
N VAL A 87 -4.41 -1.45 -2.71
CA VAL A 87 -3.36 -0.81 -1.91
C VAL A 87 -3.73 -0.90 -0.44
N ILE A 88 -2.83 -1.50 0.34
CA ILE A 88 -2.87 -1.45 1.81
C ILE A 88 -1.88 -0.38 2.25
N LEU A 89 -2.39 0.78 2.67
CA LEU A 89 -1.59 1.93 3.06
C LEU A 89 -1.22 1.84 4.54
N GLY A 90 0.06 1.58 4.80
CA GLY A 90 0.64 1.47 6.13
C GLY A 90 0.72 2.80 6.89
N GLY A 91 1.52 2.81 7.94
CA GLY A 91 1.61 3.89 8.93
C GLY A 91 0.36 4.02 9.80
N SER A 92 -0.53 3.04 9.78
CA SER A 92 -1.90 3.15 10.30
C SER A 92 -2.35 1.90 11.05
N PHE A 93 -1.60 0.80 10.97
CA PHE A 93 -1.82 -0.44 11.73
C PHE A 93 -0.98 -0.51 13.01
N VAL A 94 -0.11 0.47 13.24
CA VAL A 94 0.68 0.66 14.46
C VAL A 94 0.45 2.05 15.06
N GLU A 95 0.68 2.18 16.37
CA GLU A 95 0.57 3.45 17.06
C GLU A 95 1.75 4.40 16.73
N GLY A 96 1.51 5.71 16.83
CA GLY A 96 2.56 6.74 16.77
C GLY A 96 2.91 7.27 15.38
N VAL A 97 2.47 6.64 14.29
CA VAL A 97 2.76 7.10 12.91
C VAL A 97 1.69 8.05 12.37
N GLY A 98 0.41 7.67 12.44
CA GLY A 98 -0.73 8.54 12.10
C GLY A 98 -1.19 8.52 10.64
N GLY A 99 -0.79 7.51 9.87
CA GLY A 99 -1.17 7.28 8.47
C GLY A 99 -0.26 7.97 7.45
N HIS A 100 -0.42 7.57 6.18
CA HIS A 100 0.20 8.22 5.02
C HIS A 100 -0.83 8.84 4.08
N ASN A 101 -0.36 9.61 3.10
CA ASN A 101 -1.20 10.32 2.15
C ASN A 101 -2.08 9.35 1.32
N PRO A 102 -3.42 9.40 1.47
CA PRO A 102 -4.32 8.53 0.72
C PRO A 102 -4.65 9.05 -0.67
N LEU A 103 -4.32 10.32 -0.98
CA LEU A 103 -4.68 10.93 -2.25
C LEU A 103 -3.93 10.31 -3.43
N GLU A 104 -2.65 9.98 -3.25
CA GLU A 104 -1.84 9.35 -4.30
C GLU A 104 -2.43 8.01 -4.77
N PRO A 105 -2.67 7.01 -3.90
CA PRO A 105 -3.30 5.77 -4.36
C PRO A 105 -4.74 5.98 -4.84
N ALA A 106 -5.51 6.88 -4.22
CA ALA A 106 -6.89 7.17 -4.63
C ALA A 106 -7.00 7.81 -6.02
N PHE A 107 -5.99 8.56 -6.44
CA PHE A 107 -5.91 9.12 -7.79
C PHE A 107 -5.91 8.02 -8.86
N PHE A 108 -5.28 6.87 -8.58
CA PHE A 108 -5.22 5.73 -9.49
C PHE A 108 -6.44 4.79 -9.43
N GLY A 109 -7.45 5.10 -8.61
CA GLY A 109 -8.67 4.30 -8.58
C GLY A 109 -8.49 2.90 -7.97
N VAL A 110 -7.51 2.72 -7.08
CA VAL A 110 -7.24 1.42 -6.45
C VAL A 110 -8.27 1.10 -5.37
N LYS A 111 -8.44 -0.18 -5.02
CA LYS A 111 -9.14 -0.55 -3.78
C LYS A 111 -8.24 -0.19 -2.59
N LEU A 112 -8.51 0.95 -1.96
CA LEU A 112 -7.67 1.50 -0.89
C LEU A 112 -8.12 1.02 0.49
N ILE A 113 -7.20 0.40 1.23
CA ILE A 113 -7.39 -0.04 2.62
C ILE A 113 -6.31 0.62 3.48
N SER A 114 -6.68 1.06 4.68
CA SER A 114 -5.74 1.58 5.68
C SER A 114 -6.19 1.18 7.08
N GLY A 115 -5.25 1.18 8.02
CA GLY A 115 -5.53 0.93 9.43
C GLY A 115 -6.26 2.09 10.10
N ALA A 116 -6.76 1.88 11.32
CA ALA A 116 -7.55 2.89 12.03
C ALA A 116 -6.74 4.13 12.50
N SER A 117 -5.41 4.03 12.59
CA SER A 117 -4.54 5.07 13.15
C SER A 117 -4.14 6.13 12.11
N ILE A 118 -5.13 6.83 11.55
CA ILE A 118 -4.94 7.85 10.49
C ILE A 118 -4.93 9.30 11.00
N PHE A 119 -4.59 9.53 12.28
CA PHE A 119 -4.82 10.81 12.95
C PHE A 119 -4.09 12.02 12.32
N ASN A 120 -2.95 11.80 11.66
CA ASN A 120 -2.23 12.86 10.92
C ASN A 120 -2.79 13.11 9.52
N GLN A 121 -3.60 12.18 9.00
CA GLN A 121 -4.10 12.18 7.61
C GLN A 121 -5.62 12.27 7.51
N LYS A 122 -6.34 12.45 8.63
CA LYS A 122 -7.82 12.46 8.68
C LYS A 122 -8.44 13.34 7.60
N VAL A 123 -7.96 14.59 7.47
CA VAL A 123 -8.47 15.55 6.48
C VAL A 123 -8.32 15.05 5.05
N LEU A 124 -7.23 14.34 4.74
CA LEU A 124 -7.01 13.78 3.41
C LEU A 124 -7.90 12.57 3.17
N PHE A 125 -8.05 11.68 4.16
CA PHE A 125 -8.97 10.55 4.07
C PHE A 125 -10.44 10.98 3.93
N GLU A 126 -10.82 12.10 4.55
CA GLU A 126 -12.15 12.68 4.38
C GLU A 126 -12.47 13.09 2.95
N ALA A 127 -11.47 13.31 2.10
CA ALA A 127 -11.65 13.63 0.70
C ALA A 127 -11.50 12.41 -0.23
N VAL A 128 -11.35 11.21 0.34
CA VAL A 128 -11.28 9.96 -0.42
C VAL A 128 -12.51 9.12 -0.12
N GLU A 129 -13.32 8.91 -1.14
CA GLU A 129 -14.47 8.02 -1.06
C GLU A 129 -14.05 6.56 -1.24
N ASN A 130 -14.86 5.65 -0.70
CA ASN A 130 -14.66 4.19 -0.71
C ASN A 130 -13.38 3.65 -0.05
N ALA A 131 -12.51 4.49 0.51
CA ALA A 131 -11.38 4.00 1.32
C ALA A 131 -11.89 3.20 2.53
N LYS A 132 -11.32 2.02 2.75
CA LYS A 132 -11.64 1.17 3.90
C LYS A 132 -10.67 1.46 5.05
N ILE A 133 -11.19 2.03 6.12
CA ILE A 133 -10.46 2.20 7.38
C ILE A 133 -10.86 1.08 8.32
N VAL A 134 -9.89 0.23 8.67
CA VAL A 134 -10.17 -1.01 9.43
C VAL A 134 -9.21 -1.16 10.60
N ALA A 135 -9.67 -1.81 11.66
CA ALA A 135 -8.77 -2.37 12.65
C ALA A 135 -8.09 -3.63 12.07
N ILE A 136 -6.93 -4.01 12.61
CA ILE A 136 -6.14 -5.12 12.04
C ILE A 136 -6.87 -6.46 12.08
N ASP A 137 -7.66 -6.70 13.13
CA ASP A 137 -8.47 -7.89 13.33
C ASP A 137 -9.59 -8.03 12.28
N ALA A 138 -10.06 -6.92 11.71
CA ALA A 138 -11.04 -6.90 10.63
C ALA A 138 -10.41 -6.94 9.22
N LEU A 139 -9.08 -6.84 9.10
CA LEU A 139 -8.42 -6.77 7.80
C LEU A 139 -8.63 -8.04 6.98
N TYR A 140 -8.58 -9.21 7.63
CA TYR A 140 -8.78 -10.50 6.98
C TYR A 140 -10.16 -10.58 6.31
N ASP A 141 -11.21 -10.23 7.04
CA ASP A 141 -12.59 -10.27 6.52
C ASP A 141 -12.79 -9.31 5.34
N VAL A 142 -12.21 -8.11 5.41
CA VAL A 142 -12.26 -7.15 4.30
C VAL A 142 -11.52 -7.69 3.07
N PHE A 143 -10.40 -8.37 3.28
CA PHE A 143 -9.58 -8.90 2.19
C PHE A 143 -10.20 -10.15 1.54
N GLU A 144 -10.85 -11.01 2.32
CA GLU A 144 -11.63 -12.13 1.80
C GLU A 144 -12.75 -11.66 0.87
N HIS A 145 -13.35 -10.49 1.16
CA HIS A 145 -14.41 -9.88 0.37
C HIS A 145 -13.92 -8.70 -0.48
N ILE A 146 -12.64 -8.74 -0.92
CA ILE A 146 -12.02 -7.64 -1.66
C ILE A 146 -12.73 -7.31 -2.97
N ASP A 147 -13.46 -8.26 -3.55
CA ASP A 147 -14.25 -8.06 -4.78
C ASP A 147 -15.48 -7.16 -4.57
N GLU A 148 -15.94 -7.02 -3.32
CA GLU A 148 -17.03 -6.11 -2.94
C GLU A 148 -16.52 -4.69 -2.64
N VAL A 149 -15.21 -4.54 -2.39
CA VAL A 149 -14.59 -3.24 -2.16
C VAL A 149 -14.52 -2.48 -3.48
N ARG A 150 -15.14 -1.31 -3.51
CA ARG A 150 -15.12 -0.43 -4.68
C ARG A 150 -13.78 0.33 -4.77
N PRO A 151 -13.28 0.58 -5.98
CA PRO A 151 -12.25 1.58 -6.25
C PRO A 151 -12.46 2.88 -5.47
N SER A 152 -11.41 3.38 -4.84
CA SER A 152 -11.42 4.70 -4.21
C SER A 152 -11.35 5.79 -5.27
N PHE A 153 -11.85 6.97 -4.92
CA PHE A 153 -11.72 8.15 -5.76
C PHE A 153 -11.72 9.40 -4.90
N ILE A 154 -11.18 10.47 -5.45
CA ILE A 154 -11.05 11.74 -4.72
C ILE A 154 -12.30 12.59 -4.97
N THR A 155 -12.93 13.03 -3.89
CA THR A 155 -13.96 14.07 -3.93
C THR A 155 -13.33 15.41 -3.58
N PRO A 156 -13.34 16.40 -4.49
CA PRO A 156 -12.81 17.72 -4.20
C PRO A 156 -13.51 18.32 -2.98
N LYS A 157 -12.73 18.70 -1.99
CA LYS A 157 -13.16 19.54 -0.86
C LYS A 157 -12.31 20.79 -0.90
N ASP A 158 -12.90 21.93 -0.57
CA ASP A 158 -12.22 23.24 -0.63
C ASP A 158 -10.83 23.24 0.04
N ALA A 159 -10.66 22.46 1.12
CA ALA A 159 -9.42 22.36 1.87
C ALA A 159 -8.27 21.63 1.14
N ILE A 160 -8.57 20.82 0.11
CA ILE A 160 -7.58 19.97 -0.58
C ILE A 160 -7.36 20.33 -2.05
N GLU A 161 -8.10 21.31 -2.60
CA GLU A 161 -7.98 21.74 -4.00
C GLU A 161 -6.52 22.03 -4.42
N PRO A 162 -5.71 22.77 -3.62
CA PRO A 162 -4.31 23.04 -3.99
C PRO A 162 -3.41 21.80 -4.01
N LEU A 163 -3.76 20.75 -3.26
CA LEU A 163 -3.04 19.48 -3.26
C LEU A 163 -3.40 18.66 -4.51
N LEU A 164 -4.65 18.73 -4.97
CA LEU A 164 -5.11 18.05 -6.18
C LEU A 164 -4.46 18.59 -7.44
N GLU A 165 -4.24 19.92 -7.52
CA GLU A 165 -3.52 20.53 -8.63
C GLU A 165 -2.09 20.00 -8.76
N LYS A 166 -1.40 19.72 -7.64
CA LYS A 166 -0.05 19.14 -7.67
C LYS A 166 -0.03 17.73 -8.21
N ILE A 167 -0.98 16.89 -7.77
CA ILE A 167 -1.10 15.50 -8.24
C ILE A 167 -1.40 15.46 -9.75
N ARG A 168 -2.29 16.35 -10.22
CA ARG A 168 -2.63 16.48 -11.65
C ARG A 168 -1.49 17.07 -12.48
N GLY A 169 -0.71 18.00 -11.91
CA GLY A 169 0.41 18.66 -12.58
C GLY A 169 1.63 17.76 -12.80
N THR A 170 1.82 16.72 -11.98
CA THR A 170 2.90 15.75 -12.15
C THR A 170 2.75 14.85 -13.39
N ASP A 171 1.57 14.77 -14.00
CA ASP A 171 1.31 13.99 -15.23
C ASP A 171 1.61 14.77 -16.53
N HIS A 172 2.01 16.06 -16.46
CA HIS A 172 2.25 16.89 -17.65
C HIS A 172 3.72 17.17 -17.99
N ASP A 173 4.67 16.59 -17.26
CA ASP A 173 6.13 16.76 -17.51
C ASP A 173 6.84 15.46 -17.95
N ARG A 174 6.13 14.54 -18.63
CA ARG A 174 6.74 13.38 -19.31
C ARG A 174 6.42 13.37 -20.81
#